data_AF-A0A812PTM5-F1
#
_entry.id   AF-A0A812PTM5-F1
#
_cell.length_a   1.000
_cell.length_b   1.000
_cell.length_c   1.000
_cell.angle_alpha   90.00
_cell.angle_beta   90.00
_cell.angle_gamma   90.00
#
_symmetry.space_group_name_H-M   'P 1'
#
loop_
_entity.id
_entity.type
_entity.pdbx_description
1 polymer ?
#
loop_
_entity_poly.entity_id
_entity_poly.type
_entity_poly.pdbx_seq_one_letter_code
_entity_poly.pdbx_strand_id
1 'polypeptide(L)'
;MAVGTVVDQVVDDDGDDDDDVDDAEESSSGSDDNVEARVSKLEEALAACLQSMDPVGPGVIQAVQARHALWCCGRAFRRGHARARRSRRVSFSTGRIQQFWSHSWHGSTWNKILTAMYLHNGCMASLIATIVAAIPMVLFTLELLPMRFQEDPEYPATSYWTRLVGLLTYCAVLGLWQPRKHIFVDILCIDQGSPKAKTQALLSMGAFLKSSGSLLVLWDPSFTQRLRCPSTRNPKPETLNPKPLNPEP
;
A
#
# COMPACT_ATOMS: atom_id res chain seq x y z
N MET A 1 3.42 -6.51 28.41
CA MET A 1 3.04 -7.89 28.83
C MET A 1 1.56 -8.02 29.10
N ALA A 2 0.94 -7.16 29.93
CA ALA A 2 -0.48 -7.27 30.27
C ALA A 2 -1.45 -7.23 29.07
N VAL A 3 -1.20 -6.39 28.06
CA VAL A 3 -2.08 -6.26 26.87
C VAL A 3 -2.08 -7.52 26.00
N GLY A 4 -0.94 -8.19 25.85
CA GLY A 4 -0.86 -9.45 25.10
C GLY A 4 -1.74 -10.53 25.73
N THR A 5 -1.73 -10.62 27.06
CA THR A 5 -2.55 -11.56 27.83
C THR A 5 -4.05 -11.26 27.72
N VAL A 6 -4.44 -9.97 27.71
CA VAL A 6 -5.85 -9.57 27.54
C VAL A 6 -6.34 -9.89 26.13
N VAL A 7 -5.53 -9.68 25.09
CA VAL A 7 -5.90 -10.03 23.72
C VAL A 7 -5.97 -11.55 23.54
N ASP A 8 -5.03 -12.30 24.10
CA ASP A 8 -5.07 -13.78 24.04
C ASP A 8 -6.33 -14.32 24.75
N GLN A 9 -6.73 -13.75 25.90
CA GLN A 9 -7.97 -14.14 26.60
C GLN A 9 -9.26 -13.84 25.85
N VAL A 10 -9.30 -12.80 25.00
CA VAL A 10 -10.51 -12.43 24.24
C VAL A 10 -10.65 -13.25 22.96
N VAL A 11 -9.55 -13.73 22.38
CA VAL A 11 -9.57 -14.49 21.11
C VAL A 11 -9.75 -16.00 21.33
N ASP A 12 -9.52 -16.50 22.54
CA ASP A 12 -9.74 -17.91 22.88
C ASP A 12 -11.18 -18.22 23.36
N ASP A 13 -12.10 -17.26 23.27
CA ASP A 13 -13.53 -17.38 23.65
C ASP A 13 -14.47 -17.49 22.43
N ASP A 14 -13.98 -18.05 21.32
CA ASP A 14 -14.84 -18.55 20.22
C ASP A 14 -15.05 -20.04 20.46
N GLY A 15 -15.93 -20.37 21.41
CA GLY A 15 -16.40 -21.73 21.66
C GLY A 15 -17.31 -22.20 20.52
N ASP A 16 -16.85 -23.21 19.78
CA ASP A 16 -17.69 -24.09 18.95
C ASP A 16 -18.61 -24.89 19.90
N ASP A 17 -19.76 -24.31 20.28
CA ASP A 17 -20.86 -25.04 20.91
C ASP A 17 -21.98 -25.26 19.88
N ASP A 18 -21.74 -26.22 18.98
CA ASP A 18 -22.82 -26.95 18.30
C ASP A 18 -23.26 -28.06 19.26
N ASP A 19 -24.27 -27.81 20.09
CA ASP A 19 -25.08 -28.89 20.67
C ASP A 19 -26.52 -28.40 20.90
N ASP A 20 -27.43 -29.09 20.22
CA ASP A 20 -28.87 -29.09 20.44
C ASP A 20 -29.20 -29.16 21.95
N VAL A 21 -30.17 -28.37 22.44
CA VAL A 21 -31.23 -28.81 23.37
C VAL A 21 -32.19 -27.68 23.75
N ASP A 22 -33.45 -28.11 23.76
CA ASP A 22 -34.75 -27.55 24.13
C ASP A 22 -34.88 -26.37 25.11
N ASP A 23 -35.93 -25.60 24.79
CA ASP A 23 -36.60 -24.51 25.51
C ASP A 23 -36.65 -24.65 27.05
N ALA A 24 -35.91 -23.77 27.73
CA ALA A 24 -36.22 -23.35 29.09
C ALA A 24 -35.98 -21.84 29.25
N GLU A 25 -37.06 -21.06 29.13
CA GLU A 25 -37.09 -19.65 29.48
C GLU A 25 -36.92 -19.49 31.00
N GLU A 26 -35.71 -19.14 31.46
CA GLU A 26 -35.53 -18.58 32.80
C GLU A 26 -34.65 -17.31 32.78
N SER A 27 -35.20 -16.27 33.39
CA SER A 27 -34.70 -14.90 33.52
C SER A 27 -33.23 -14.76 33.92
N SER A 28 -32.39 -14.26 33.01
CA SER A 28 -31.02 -13.79 33.26
C SER A 28 -30.93 -12.29 33.01
N SER A 29 -31.36 -11.46 33.98
CA SER A 29 -31.27 -9.99 33.87
C SER A 29 -29.99 -9.40 34.51
N GLY A 30 -29.09 -10.23 35.05
CA GLY A 30 -27.86 -9.78 35.74
C GLY A 30 -26.56 -9.91 34.93
N SER A 31 -26.63 -10.45 33.71
CA SER A 31 -25.44 -10.71 32.88
C SER A 31 -25.00 -9.47 32.07
N ASP A 32 -25.95 -8.64 31.63
CA ASP A 32 -25.68 -7.59 30.64
C ASP A 32 -24.84 -6.43 31.18
N ASP A 33 -25.08 -6.00 32.43
CA ASP A 33 -24.33 -4.90 33.07
C ASP A 33 -22.82 -5.22 33.21
N ASN A 34 -22.48 -6.50 33.41
CA ASN A 34 -21.08 -6.93 33.54
C ASN A 34 -20.38 -6.96 32.17
N VAL A 35 -21.10 -7.30 31.10
CA VAL A 35 -20.54 -7.31 29.74
C VAL A 35 -20.22 -5.88 29.30
N GLU A 36 -21.13 -4.92 29.51
CA GLU A 36 -20.92 -3.52 29.10
C GLU A 36 -19.73 -2.88 29.85
N ALA A 37 -19.59 -3.17 31.15
CA ALA A 37 -18.45 -2.74 31.95
C ALA A 37 -17.12 -3.35 31.46
N ARG A 38 -17.11 -4.59 30.98
CA ARG A 38 -15.92 -5.24 30.40
C ARG A 38 -15.56 -4.63 29.05
N VAL A 39 -16.55 -4.37 28.19
CA VAL A 39 -16.35 -3.73 26.87
C VAL A 39 -15.75 -2.34 27.05
N SER A 40 -16.31 -1.52 27.95
CA SER A 40 -15.80 -0.17 28.21
C SER A 40 -14.35 -0.16 28.69
N LYS A 41 -14.00 -1.05 29.63
CA LYS A 41 -12.61 -1.21 30.09
C LYS A 41 -11.66 -1.66 28.98
N LEU A 42 -12.15 -2.52 28.08
CA LEU A 42 -11.37 -3.00 26.94
C LEU A 42 -11.12 -1.87 25.94
N GLU A 43 -12.13 -1.04 25.65
CA GLU A 43 -12.00 0.14 24.80
C GLU A 43 -11.00 1.15 25.34
N GLU A 44 -11.04 1.45 26.65
CA GLU A 44 -10.07 2.33 27.29
C GLU A 44 -8.65 1.77 27.22
N ALA A 45 -8.48 0.47 27.48
CA ALA A 45 -7.19 -0.21 27.38
C ALA A 45 -6.65 -0.21 25.93
N LEU A 46 -7.52 -0.44 24.95
CA LEU A 46 -7.19 -0.40 23.53
C LEU A 46 -6.79 1.01 23.10
N ALA A 47 -7.54 2.03 23.54
CA ALA A 47 -7.25 3.42 23.27
C ALA A 47 -5.89 3.83 23.87
N ALA A 48 -5.61 3.45 25.11
CA ALA A 48 -4.32 3.69 25.76
C ALA A 48 -3.16 2.99 25.01
N CYS A 49 -3.38 1.76 24.54
CA CYS A 49 -2.41 1.03 23.73
C CYS A 49 -2.16 1.67 22.35
N LEU A 50 -3.22 2.17 21.69
CA LEU A 50 -3.10 2.87 20.42
C LEU A 50 -2.38 4.22 20.58
N GLN A 51 -2.59 4.90 21.72
CA GLN A 51 -1.92 6.16 22.04
C GLN A 51 -0.42 5.98 22.34
N SER A 52 -0.01 4.88 23.00
CA SER A 52 1.41 4.63 23.25
C SER A 52 2.19 4.40 21.94
N MET A 53 1.49 3.91 20.91
CA MET A 53 2.07 3.52 19.61
C MET A 53 3.27 2.57 19.79
N ASP A 54 3.26 1.75 20.84
CA ASP A 54 4.32 0.80 21.12
C ASP A 54 3.95 -0.59 20.57
N PRO A 55 4.93 -1.39 20.12
CA PRO A 55 4.66 -2.68 19.53
C PRO A 55 4.13 -3.67 20.59
N VAL A 56 3.13 -4.48 20.22
CA VAL A 56 2.50 -5.46 21.13
C VAL A 56 3.50 -6.52 21.61
N GLY A 57 4.53 -6.83 20.81
CA GLY A 57 5.56 -7.81 21.17
C GLY A 57 6.91 -7.60 20.47
N PRO A 58 8.01 -8.09 21.06
CA PRO A 58 9.33 -8.08 20.44
C PRO A 58 9.32 -9.02 19.23
N GLY A 59 9.32 -8.47 18.03
CA GLY A 59 9.26 -9.24 16.78
C GLY A 59 8.06 -8.92 15.88
N VAL A 60 7.09 -8.14 16.38
CA VAL A 60 5.96 -7.68 15.56
C VAL A 60 6.43 -6.71 14.47
N ILE A 61 7.43 -5.88 14.78
CA ILE A 61 8.02 -4.98 13.79
C ILE A 61 8.86 -5.80 12.81
N GLN A 62 8.32 -5.95 11.61
CA GLN A 62 8.92 -6.62 10.48
C GLN A 62 9.13 -5.65 9.32
N ALA A 63 10.14 -5.89 8.50
CA ALA A 63 10.37 -5.18 7.26
C ALA A 63 10.74 -6.15 6.15
N VAL A 64 10.64 -5.67 4.91
CA VAL A 64 11.06 -6.38 3.71
C VAL A 64 11.96 -5.47 2.89
N GLN A 65 12.87 -6.06 2.11
CA GLN A 65 13.64 -5.27 1.14
C GLN A 65 12.76 -4.84 -0.03
N ALA A 66 12.87 -3.59 -0.46
CA ALA A 66 12.10 -3.02 -1.56
C ALA A 66 12.20 -3.83 -2.86
N ARG A 67 13.38 -4.44 -3.11
CA ARG A 67 13.56 -5.35 -4.24
C ARG A 67 12.53 -6.49 -4.28
N HIS A 68 12.13 -7.04 -3.13
CA HIS A 68 11.18 -8.16 -3.10
C HIS A 68 9.75 -7.67 -3.36
N ALA A 69 9.41 -6.46 -2.91
CA ALA A 69 8.12 -5.84 -3.23
C ALA A 69 7.98 -5.53 -4.73
N LEU A 70 9.07 -5.07 -5.37
CA LEU A 70 9.08 -4.73 -6.80
C LEU A 70 9.45 -5.91 -7.71
N TRP A 71 9.92 -7.03 -7.17
CA TRP A 71 10.36 -8.19 -7.94
C TRP A 71 9.29 -8.71 -8.91
N CYS A 72 9.73 -9.16 -10.09
CA CYS A 72 8.86 -9.59 -11.20
C CYS A 72 7.75 -8.56 -11.50
N CYS A 73 8.09 -7.27 -11.56
CA CYS A 73 7.16 -6.15 -11.76
C CYS A 73 6.03 -6.17 -10.71
N GLY A 74 6.40 -6.10 -9.43
CA GLY A 74 5.44 -6.00 -8.35
C GLY A 74 4.54 -7.23 -8.19
N ARG A 75 5.07 -8.43 -8.40
CA ARG A 75 4.31 -9.69 -8.29
C ARG A 75 3.57 -9.83 -6.96
N ALA A 76 4.12 -9.26 -5.87
CA ALA A 76 3.47 -9.18 -4.57
C ALA A 76 2.13 -8.43 -4.62
N PHE A 77 2.08 -7.30 -5.31
CA PHE A 77 0.87 -6.48 -5.43
C PHE A 77 -0.16 -7.05 -6.40
N ARG A 78 0.25 -7.87 -7.39
CA ARG A 78 -0.65 -8.39 -8.43
C ARG A 78 -1.40 -9.66 -8.05
N ARG A 79 -0.87 -10.45 -7.12
CA ARG A 79 -1.46 -11.74 -6.73
C ARG A 79 -2.21 -11.53 -5.43
N GLY A 80 -3.52 -11.35 -5.51
CA GLY A 80 -4.39 -11.07 -4.35
C GLY A 80 -4.29 -12.08 -3.20
N HIS A 81 -5.00 -11.81 -2.11
CA HIS A 81 -4.92 -12.49 -0.80
C HIS A 81 -4.91 -14.04 -0.87
N ALA A 82 -5.61 -14.66 -1.83
CA ALA A 82 -5.75 -16.11 -1.94
C ALA A 82 -4.42 -16.89 -2.08
N ARG A 83 -3.34 -16.27 -2.59
CA ARG A 83 -1.99 -16.90 -2.63
C ARG A 83 -0.97 -16.25 -1.69
N ALA A 84 -1.32 -15.12 -1.05
CA ALA A 84 -0.49 -14.51 0.00
C ALA A 84 -0.36 -15.43 1.23
N ARG A 85 -1.35 -16.33 1.46
CA ARG A 85 -1.29 -17.43 2.45
C ARG A 85 -0.08 -18.35 2.30
N ARG A 86 0.56 -18.39 1.12
CA ARG A 86 1.76 -19.18 0.83
C ARG A 86 3.02 -18.32 0.66
N SER A 87 2.93 -17.02 0.97
CA SER A 87 4.07 -16.11 0.91
C SER A 87 5.07 -16.54 1.98
N ARG A 88 6.15 -17.15 1.51
CA ARG A 88 7.35 -17.50 2.28
C ARG A 88 7.74 -16.28 3.15
N ARG A 89 8.20 -16.49 4.40
CA ARG A 89 8.75 -15.44 5.27
C ARG A 89 9.91 -14.70 4.58
N VAL A 90 9.59 -13.70 3.75
CA VAL A 90 10.58 -12.79 3.15
C VAL A 90 10.81 -11.60 4.08
N SER A 91 9.87 -11.34 4.99
CA SER A 91 10.01 -10.34 6.04
C SER A 91 10.98 -10.82 7.13
N PHE A 92 11.67 -9.85 7.75
CA PHE A 92 12.57 -10.06 8.87
C PHE A 92 12.25 -9.06 9.97
N SER A 93 12.48 -9.43 11.23
CA SER A 93 12.27 -8.51 12.35
C SER A 93 13.33 -7.41 12.36
N THR A 94 12.90 -6.17 12.57
CA THR A 94 13.79 -5.01 12.65
C THR A 94 13.24 -4.01 13.64
N GLY A 95 14.11 -3.27 14.34
CA GLY A 95 13.68 -2.15 15.20
C GLY A 95 13.44 -0.85 14.43
N ARG A 96 13.87 -0.78 13.16
CA ARG A 96 13.77 0.45 12.35
C ARG A 96 13.34 0.14 10.92
N ILE A 97 12.38 0.92 10.44
CA ILE A 97 11.87 0.87 9.06
C ILE A 97 12.31 2.15 8.36
N GLN A 98 12.86 2.05 7.15
CA GLN A 98 13.28 3.26 6.43
C GLN A 98 12.08 3.97 5.81
N GLN A 99 11.13 3.20 5.29
CA GLN A 99 9.94 3.74 4.65
C GLN A 99 8.72 2.83 4.83
N PHE A 100 7.61 3.41 5.25
CA PHE A 100 6.32 2.75 5.29
C PHE A 100 5.61 2.94 3.96
N TRP A 101 5.16 1.88 3.30
CA TRP A 101 4.39 1.98 2.06
C TRP A 101 2.91 1.73 2.36
N SER A 102 2.12 2.79 2.27
CA SER A 102 0.66 2.71 2.27
C SER A 102 0.15 2.71 0.83
N HIS A 103 -0.84 1.89 0.53
CA HIS A 103 -1.44 1.82 -0.79
C HIS A 103 -2.95 1.69 -0.71
N SER A 104 -3.65 2.33 -1.65
CA SER A 104 -5.09 2.09 -1.83
C SER A 104 -5.33 0.69 -2.41
N TRP A 105 -6.36 -0.01 -1.97
CA TRP A 105 -6.73 -1.33 -2.50
C TRP A 105 -7.42 -1.26 -3.87
N HIS A 106 -8.06 -0.14 -4.20
CA HIS A 106 -9.01 -0.06 -5.32
C HIS A 106 -8.35 0.38 -6.64
N GLY A 107 -7.22 1.10 -6.58
CA GLY A 107 -6.55 1.59 -7.78
C GLY A 107 -5.85 0.49 -8.58
N SER A 108 -5.57 0.76 -9.87
CA SER A 108 -4.82 -0.17 -10.73
C SER A 108 -3.46 -0.51 -10.11
N THR A 109 -3.19 -1.79 -9.94
CA THR A 109 -1.93 -2.28 -9.35
C THR A 109 -0.70 -1.82 -10.14
N TRP A 110 -0.80 -1.75 -11.47
CA TRP A 110 0.31 -1.35 -12.32
C TRP A 110 0.79 0.08 -12.07
N ASN A 111 -0.11 1.04 -11.92
CA ASN A 111 0.29 2.42 -11.63
C ASN A 111 1.06 2.51 -10.31
N LYS A 112 0.62 1.79 -9.27
CA LYS A 112 1.32 1.74 -7.98
C LYS A 112 2.74 1.19 -8.14
N ILE A 113 2.89 0.10 -8.90
CA ILE A 113 4.19 -0.52 -9.18
C ILE A 113 5.08 0.42 -9.99
N LEU A 114 4.57 1.02 -11.06
CA LEU A 114 5.31 1.95 -11.91
C LEU A 114 5.75 3.19 -11.13
N THR A 115 4.86 3.77 -10.32
CA THR A 115 5.19 4.90 -9.45
C THR A 115 6.27 4.53 -8.43
N ALA A 116 6.17 3.36 -7.79
CA ALA A 116 7.19 2.90 -6.86
C ALA A 116 8.54 2.62 -7.55
N MET A 117 8.53 2.02 -8.73
CA MET A 117 9.75 1.82 -9.55
C MET A 117 10.36 3.16 -9.95
N TYR A 118 9.56 4.10 -10.45
CA TYR A 118 10.01 5.44 -10.82
C TYR A 118 10.62 6.19 -9.64
N LEU A 119 9.96 6.19 -8.49
CA LEU A 119 10.43 6.92 -7.30
C LEU A 119 11.76 6.36 -6.77
N HIS A 120 11.95 5.05 -6.81
CA HIS A 120 13.13 4.41 -6.23
C HIS A 120 14.29 4.22 -7.20
N ASN A 121 13.99 3.96 -8.47
CA ASN A 121 14.99 3.64 -9.48
C ASN A 121 15.20 4.79 -10.47
N GLY A 122 14.28 5.74 -10.59
CA GLY A 122 14.27 6.77 -11.64
C GLY A 122 15.54 7.63 -11.66
N CYS A 123 16.00 8.12 -10.51
CA CYS A 123 17.23 8.92 -10.44
C CYS A 123 18.46 8.14 -10.94
N MET A 124 18.66 6.91 -10.46
CA MET A 124 19.78 6.06 -10.90
C MET A 124 19.62 5.64 -12.36
N ALA A 125 18.41 5.36 -12.82
CA ALA A 125 18.10 5.05 -14.21
C ALA A 125 18.45 6.22 -15.13
N SER A 126 18.08 7.45 -14.77
CA SER A 126 18.43 8.66 -15.51
C SER A 126 19.95 8.87 -15.54
N LEU A 127 20.63 8.80 -14.40
CA LEU A 127 22.09 8.99 -14.33
C LEU A 127 22.84 7.98 -15.21
N ILE A 128 22.52 6.68 -15.07
CA ILE A 128 23.18 5.62 -15.85
C ILE A 128 22.84 5.75 -17.33
N ALA A 129 21.57 6.01 -17.67
CA ALA A 129 21.15 6.20 -19.06
C ALA A 129 21.86 7.39 -19.72
N THR A 130 22.05 8.51 -19.01
CA THR A 130 22.79 9.67 -19.52
C THR A 130 24.26 9.33 -19.78
N ILE A 131 24.92 8.63 -18.85
CA ILE A 131 26.33 8.20 -19.03
C ILE A 131 26.45 7.26 -20.24
N VAL A 132 25.56 6.28 -20.36
CA VAL A 132 25.60 5.31 -21.47
C VAL A 132 25.22 5.97 -22.80
N ALA A 133 24.30 6.93 -22.82
CA ALA A 133 23.93 7.69 -24.02
C ALA A 133 25.05 8.62 -24.52
N ALA A 134 25.99 9.02 -23.66
CA ALA A 134 27.16 9.77 -24.10
C ALA A 134 28.10 8.95 -25.02
N ILE A 135 28.07 7.61 -24.93
CA ILE A 135 28.89 6.72 -25.77
C ILE A 135 28.53 6.83 -27.26
N PRO A 136 27.27 6.58 -27.70
CA PRO A 136 26.90 6.75 -29.10
C PRO A 136 27.01 8.21 -29.56
N MET A 137 26.93 9.19 -28.66
CA MET A 137 27.22 10.58 -28.98
C MET A 137 28.70 10.79 -29.34
N VAL A 138 29.64 10.23 -28.57
CA VAL A 138 31.07 10.29 -28.90
C VAL A 138 31.39 9.50 -30.17
N LEU A 139 30.81 8.31 -30.34
CA LEU A 139 30.97 7.52 -31.58
C LEU A 139 30.42 8.26 -32.81
N PHE A 140 29.36 9.04 -32.63
CA PHE A 140 28.82 9.90 -33.67
C PHE A 140 29.80 11.04 -34.03
N THR A 141 30.44 11.68 -33.04
CA THR A 141 31.46 12.71 -33.31
C THR A 141 32.72 12.16 -33.97
N LEU A 142 32.99 10.86 -33.82
CA LEU A 142 34.09 10.16 -34.50
C LEU A 142 33.70 9.61 -35.87
N GLU A 143 32.49 9.91 -36.35
CA GLU A 143 31.96 9.45 -37.65
C GLU A 143 31.90 7.92 -37.81
N LEU A 144 31.95 7.17 -36.69
CA LEU A 144 31.87 5.71 -36.68
C LEU A 144 30.44 5.17 -36.82
N LEU A 145 29.44 5.99 -36.47
CA LEU A 145 28.02 5.65 -36.59
C LEU A 145 27.40 6.37 -37.79
N PRO A 146 26.54 5.69 -38.58
CA PRO A 146 25.93 6.27 -39.76
C PRO A 146 25.03 7.47 -39.40
N MET A 147 25.26 8.58 -40.09
CA MET A 147 24.47 9.80 -39.99
C MET A 147 23.28 9.70 -40.96
N ARG A 148 22.05 9.80 -40.43
CA ARG A 148 20.88 10.15 -41.26
C ARG A 148 20.64 11.63 -41.07
N PHE A 149 20.93 12.41 -42.10
CA PHE A 149 20.49 13.79 -42.18
C PHE A 149 18.97 13.78 -42.28
N GLN A 150 18.31 14.32 -41.26
CA GLN A 150 16.92 14.71 -41.40
C GLN A 150 16.94 16.05 -42.13
N GLU A 151 16.16 16.19 -43.20
CA GLU A 151 16.16 17.37 -44.09
C GLU A 151 15.65 18.66 -43.42
N ASP A 152 15.41 18.65 -42.11
CA ASP A 152 14.95 19.83 -41.36
C ASP A 152 16.12 20.78 -41.06
N PRO A 153 16.15 22.00 -41.63
CA PRO A 153 17.23 22.96 -41.45
C PRO A 153 17.33 23.54 -40.03
N GLU A 154 16.29 23.35 -39.20
CA GLU A 154 16.23 23.91 -37.83
C GLU A 154 16.86 22.98 -36.77
N TYR A 155 17.01 21.68 -37.04
CA TYR A 155 17.53 20.69 -36.08
C TYR A 155 18.62 19.82 -36.71
N PRO A 156 19.85 20.35 -36.84
CA PRO A 156 20.83 19.88 -37.83
C PRO A 156 21.34 18.44 -37.64
N ALA A 157 21.17 17.81 -36.48
CA ALA A 157 21.37 16.37 -36.33
C ALA A 157 20.81 15.88 -35.00
N THR A 158 19.83 14.98 -35.01
CA THR A 158 19.48 14.21 -33.82
C THR A 158 19.92 12.76 -34.00
N SER A 159 20.90 12.32 -33.22
CA SER A 159 21.40 10.94 -33.27
C SER A 159 20.33 9.98 -32.74
N TYR A 160 19.67 9.27 -33.65
CA TYR A 160 18.69 8.22 -33.31
C TYR A 160 19.28 7.18 -32.35
N TRP A 161 20.55 6.81 -32.54
CA TRP A 161 21.29 5.89 -31.69
C TRP A 161 21.37 6.36 -30.24
N THR A 162 21.63 7.65 -30.03
CA THR A 162 21.72 8.23 -28.67
C THR A 162 20.38 8.14 -27.96
N ARG A 163 19.28 8.48 -28.65
CA ARG A 163 17.92 8.36 -28.09
C ARG A 163 17.55 6.92 -27.80
N LEU A 164 17.78 6.00 -28.75
CA LEU A 164 17.42 4.59 -28.61
C LEU A 164 18.21 3.92 -27.49
N VAL A 165 19.54 4.07 -27.48
CA VAL A 165 20.41 3.49 -26.44
C VAL A 165 20.08 4.08 -25.07
N GLY A 166 19.89 5.40 -24.98
CA GLY A 166 19.49 6.06 -23.74
C GLY A 166 18.14 5.54 -23.21
N LEU A 167 17.12 5.44 -24.07
CA LEU A 167 15.81 4.93 -23.69
C LEU A 167 15.85 3.45 -23.27
N LEU A 168 16.52 2.59 -24.03
CA LEU A 168 16.66 1.17 -23.70
C LEU A 168 17.41 0.98 -22.37
N THR A 169 18.49 1.73 -22.17
CA THR A 169 19.25 1.70 -20.91
C THR A 169 18.42 2.20 -19.75
N TYR A 170 17.69 3.30 -19.92
CA TYR A 170 16.78 3.84 -18.90
C TYR A 170 15.73 2.80 -18.51
N CYS A 171 15.03 2.20 -19.48
CA CYS A 171 14.02 1.16 -19.22
C CYS A 171 14.63 -0.08 -18.56
N ALA A 172 15.80 -0.52 -18.99
CA ALA A 172 16.51 -1.66 -18.41
C ALA A 172 16.91 -1.40 -16.96
N VAL A 173 17.54 -0.24 -16.67
CA VAL A 173 17.92 0.12 -15.30
C VAL A 173 16.68 0.34 -14.45
N LEU A 174 15.67 1.06 -14.93
CA LEU A 174 14.41 1.27 -14.20
C LEU A 174 13.75 -0.07 -13.81
N GLY A 175 13.76 -1.04 -14.73
CA GLY A 175 13.18 -2.37 -14.58
C GLY A 175 13.98 -3.35 -13.70
N LEU A 176 15.30 -3.35 -13.85
CA LEU A 176 16.19 -4.37 -13.28
C LEU A 176 16.95 -3.87 -12.04
N TRP A 177 17.00 -2.57 -11.79
CA TRP A 177 17.67 -2.02 -10.62
C TRP A 177 16.95 -2.45 -9.33
N GLN A 178 17.73 -2.97 -8.39
CA GLN A 178 17.21 -3.52 -7.15
C GLN A 178 17.38 -2.53 -6.00
N PRO A 179 16.31 -1.84 -5.57
CA PRO A 179 16.41 -0.94 -4.43
C PRO A 179 16.66 -1.74 -3.15
N ARG A 180 17.70 -1.33 -2.40
CA ARG A 180 18.14 -1.97 -1.15
C ARG A 180 17.45 -1.41 0.11
N LYS A 181 16.44 -0.55 -0.04
CA LYS A 181 15.75 0.07 1.11
C LYS A 181 14.93 -0.96 1.89
N HIS A 182 14.90 -0.82 3.22
CA HIS A 182 14.05 -1.61 4.10
C HIS A 182 12.70 -0.91 4.24
N ILE A 183 11.68 -1.55 3.68
CA ILE A 183 10.33 -1.00 3.61
C ILE A 183 9.37 -1.88 4.39
N PHE A 184 8.32 -1.27 4.91
CA PHE A 184 7.15 -1.98 5.40
C PHE A 184 6.07 -1.98 4.33
N VAL A 185 5.57 -3.17 4.01
CA VAL A 185 4.40 -3.37 3.14
C VAL A 185 3.51 -4.40 3.83
N ASP A 186 2.28 -4.02 4.12
CA ASP A 186 1.28 -4.82 4.83
C ASP A 186 1.15 -6.25 4.29
N ILE A 187 1.01 -6.43 2.98
CA ILE A 187 0.81 -7.74 2.35
C ILE A 187 2.02 -8.68 2.46
N LEU A 188 3.21 -8.13 2.71
CA LEU A 188 4.46 -8.89 2.81
C LEU A 188 4.95 -9.06 4.24
N CYS A 189 4.64 -8.10 5.11
CA CYS A 189 5.15 -8.06 6.49
C CYS A 189 4.14 -8.61 7.50
N ILE A 190 2.86 -8.72 7.14
CA ILE A 190 1.82 -9.28 8.00
C ILE A 190 1.42 -10.65 7.45
N ASP A 191 1.50 -11.67 8.30
CA ASP A 191 0.98 -12.98 7.97
C ASP A 191 -0.55 -12.91 7.84
N GLN A 192 -1.04 -13.02 6.60
CA GLN A 192 -2.47 -13.02 6.29
C GLN A 192 -3.15 -14.37 6.59
N GLY A 193 -2.36 -15.41 6.93
CA GLY A 193 -2.85 -16.74 7.22
C GLY A 193 -3.41 -16.89 8.63
N SER A 194 -2.87 -16.16 9.60
CA SER A 194 -3.24 -16.27 11.01
C SER A 194 -4.03 -15.04 11.49
N PRO A 195 -5.29 -15.20 11.94
CA PRO A 195 -6.10 -14.08 12.43
C PRO A 195 -5.44 -13.39 13.63
N LYS A 196 -4.84 -14.16 14.54
CA LYS A 196 -4.07 -13.65 15.69
C LYS A 196 -2.92 -12.71 15.26
N ALA A 197 -2.09 -13.10 14.28
CA ALA A 197 -1.00 -12.24 13.81
C ALA A 197 -1.49 -10.99 13.08
N LYS A 198 -2.61 -11.10 12.35
CA LYS A 198 -3.26 -9.95 11.71
C LYS A 198 -3.76 -8.95 12.75
N THR A 199 -4.41 -9.41 13.81
CA THR A 199 -4.87 -8.55 14.91
C THR A 199 -3.69 -7.89 15.62
N GLN A 200 -2.65 -8.65 15.99
CA GLN A 200 -1.44 -8.08 16.60
C GLN A 200 -0.75 -7.03 15.72
N ALA A 201 -0.70 -7.27 14.41
CA ALA A 201 -0.13 -6.32 13.45
C ALA A 201 -1.00 -5.07 13.28
N LEU A 202 -2.32 -5.20 13.30
CA LEU A 202 -3.26 -4.06 13.27
C LEU A 202 -3.13 -3.20 14.53
N LEU A 203 -3.08 -3.83 15.71
CA LEU A 203 -2.86 -3.12 16.98
C LEU A 203 -1.49 -2.42 17.00
N SER A 204 -0.48 -3.00 16.34
CA SER A 204 0.86 -2.43 16.24
C SER A 204 1.03 -1.44 15.07
N MET A 205 -0.03 -1.04 14.36
CA MET A 205 0.07 -0.14 13.20
C MET A 205 0.71 1.21 13.56
N GLY A 206 0.35 1.77 14.71
CA GLY A 206 0.97 2.99 15.24
C GLY A 206 2.48 2.82 15.46
N ALA A 207 2.92 1.66 15.95
CA ALA A 207 4.34 1.36 16.16
C ALA A 207 5.12 1.24 14.85
N PHE A 208 4.53 0.66 13.79
CA PHE A 208 5.14 0.65 12.46
C PHE A 208 5.35 2.05 11.91
N LEU A 209 4.37 2.95 12.11
CA LEU A 209 4.48 4.35 11.69
C LEU A 209 5.54 5.11 12.52
N LYS A 210 5.52 4.97 13.86
CA LYS A 210 6.49 5.57 14.78
C LYS A 210 7.93 5.13 14.50
N SER A 211 8.13 3.87 14.10
CA SER A 211 9.45 3.31 13.77
C SER A 211 9.89 3.56 12.32
N SER A 212 9.04 4.17 11.49
CA SER A 212 9.32 4.47 10.08
C SER A 212 9.91 5.86 9.88
N GLY A 213 11.04 5.96 9.18
CA GLY A 213 11.67 7.26 8.89
C GLY A 213 10.95 8.11 7.84
N SER A 214 10.09 7.50 7.02
CA SER A 214 9.31 8.19 5.99
C SER A 214 8.05 7.39 5.63
N LEU A 215 7.03 8.08 5.14
CA LEU A 215 5.77 7.48 4.69
C LEU A 215 5.59 7.73 3.20
N LEU A 216 5.44 6.65 2.43
CA LEU A 216 5.06 6.69 1.01
C LEU A 216 3.61 6.28 0.87
N VAL A 217 2.76 7.20 0.40
CA VAL A 217 1.36 6.93 0.12
C VAL A 217 1.16 6.82 -1.39
N LEU A 218 0.90 5.61 -1.88
CA LEU A 218 0.54 5.34 -3.26
C LEU A 218 -0.97 5.54 -3.44
N TRP A 219 -1.33 6.82 -3.63
CA TRP A 219 -2.70 7.28 -3.84
C TRP A 219 -3.18 7.02 -5.28
N ASP A 220 -4.49 6.81 -5.42
CA ASP A 220 -5.17 6.68 -6.71
C ASP A 220 -6.33 7.69 -6.78
N PRO A 221 -6.91 7.95 -7.97
CA PRO A 221 -8.02 8.92 -8.09
C PRO A 221 -9.23 8.60 -7.21
N SER A 222 -9.47 7.34 -6.83
CA SER A 222 -10.56 7.01 -5.89
C SER A 222 -10.30 7.51 -4.47
N PHE A 223 -9.04 7.68 -4.08
CA PHE A 223 -8.66 8.20 -2.77
C PHE A 223 -9.16 9.64 -2.58
N THR A 224 -9.01 10.50 -3.58
CA THR A 224 -9.50 11.89 -3.51
C THR A 224 -11.02 11.97 -3.50
N GLN A 225 -11.72 11.02 -4.12
CA GLN A 225 -13.18 10.94 -4.05
C GLN A 225 -13.68 10.60 -2.64
N ARG A 226 -12.94 9.76 -1.89
CA ARG A 226 -13.29 9.40 -0.50
C ARG A 226 -12.96 10.50 0.50
N LEU A 227 -11.93 11.29 0.24
CA LEU A 227 -11.58 12.45 1.06
C LEU A 227 -12.52 13.64 0.86
N ARG A 228 -13.27 13.69 -0.25
CA ARG A 228 -14.34 14.66 -0.40
C ARG A 228 -15.48 14.25 0.53
N CYS A 229 -15.70 15.03 1.59
CA CYS A 229 -16.88 14.90 2.42
C CYS A 229 -18.14 14.81 1.52
N PRO A 230 -19.09 13.92 1.82
CA PRO A 230 -20.38 13.87 1.10
C PRO A 230 -21.15 15.20 1.09
N SER A 231 -20.76 16.14 1.96
CA SER A 231 -21.45 17.41 2.23
C SER A 231 -21.44 18.42 1.07
N THR A 232 -20.71 18.18 -0.02
CA THR A 232 -20.79 19.03 -1.23
C THR A 232 -21.34 18.30 -2.44
N ARG A 233 -22.20 17.28 -2.25
CA ARG A 233 -23.14 16.94 -3.31
C ARG A 233 -24.01 18.17 -3.52
N ASN A 234 -23.75 18.91 -4.60
CA ASN A 234 -24.75 19.78 -5.19
C ASN A 234 -26.07 18.99 -5.18
N PRO A 235 -27.15 19.52 -4.56
CA PRO A 235 -28.45 18.90 -4.71
C PRO A 235 -28.65 18.69 -6.20
N LYS A 236 -29.07 17.48 -6.60
CA LYS A 236 -29.57 17.26 -7.96
C LYS A 236 -30.46 18.47 -8.27
N PRO A 237 -30.27 19.17 -9.39
CA PRO A 237 -31.27 20.15 -9.80
C PRO A 237 -32.59 19.39 -9.84
N GLU A 238 -33.45 19.65 -8.87
CA GLU A 238 -34.84 19.25 -8.94
C GLU A 238 -35.32 19.83 -10.26
N THR A 239 -35.56 18.95 -11.22
CA THR A 239 -36.25 19.28 -12.43
C THR A 239 -37.60 19.81 -12.00
N LEU A 240 -37.69 21.13 -11.87
CA LEU A 240 -38.92 21.87 -11.64
C LEU A 240 -39.82 21.49 -12.81
N ASN A 241 -40.72 20.53 -12.58
CA ASN A 241 -41.68 20.08 -13.57
C ASN A 241 -42.69 21.23 -13.70
N PRO A 242 -42.72 22.00 -14.80
CA PRO A 242 -43.66 23.10 -14.92
C PRO A 242 -45.06 22.51 -14.99
N LYS A 243 -45.85 22.74 -13.94
CA LYS A 243 -47.27 22.39 -13.90
C LYS A 243 -47.95 23.12 -15.08
N PRO A 244 -48.59 22.42 -16.03
CA PRO A 244 -49.28 23.10 -17.12
C PRO A 244 -50.43 23.93 -16.55
N LEU A 245 -50.43 25.24 -16.85
CA LEU A 245 -51.60 26.08 -16.61
C LEU A 245 -52.74 25.56 -17.49
N ASN A 246 -53.82 25.09 -16.86
CA ASN A 246 -55.08 24.90 -17.55
C ASN A 246 -55.59 26.27 -18.05
N PRO A 247 -56.02 26.38 -19.32
CA PRO A 247 -56.81 27.51 -19.76
C PRO A 247 -58.20 27.38 -19.14
N GLU A 248 -58.61 28.38 -18.35
CA GLU A 248 -60.01 28.53 -17.94
C GLU A 248 -60.88 29.07 -19.10
N PRO A 249 -62.19 28.74 -19.10
CA PRO A 249 -63.10 28.86 -20.24
C PRO A 249 -63.53 30.28 -20.63
#